data_AF-A0A502BVR7-F1
#
_entry.id   AF-A0A502BVR7-F1
#
_cell.length_a   1.000
_cell.length_b   1.000
_cell.length_c   1.000
_cell.angle_alpha   90.00
_cell.angle_beta   90.00
_cell.angle_gamma   90.00
#
_symmetry.space_group_name_H-M   'P 1'
#
loop_
_entity.id
_entity.type
_entity.pdbx_description
1 polymer ?
#
loop_
_entity_poly.entity_id
_entity_poly.type
_entity_poly.pdbx_seq_one_letter_code
_entity_poly.pdbx_strand_id
1 'polypeptide(L)'
;MSTQANQVATRPAKTSRATLWSVIAAVVVIGAIGFDTKVVKIGSDADVRQQVFSPEAYGAAEFPKVKTSIEERAVDAVEVATAIVADKDAAGKKYGVGNVNPVIPIKFTGTVEERKSNYNVVKVDGFPEGMVIRVQTGPAVNGTDLRDATGTIEFGQFKNQIEFQNAGSALNNEMKKQVLEGVDVDNLIGKTVSVTGVFKLVNPKNWLVTPVVLEVK
;
A
#
# COMPACT_ATOMS: atom_id res chain seq x y z
N MET A 1 -30.52 24.02 -75.80
CA MET A 1 -30.28 23.57 -74.42
C MET A 1 -28.85 23.90 -74.05
N SER A 2 -28.71 24.63 -72.94
CA SER A 2 -27.51 25.29 -72.45
C SER A 2 -26.50 24.31 -71.85
N THR A 3 -25.20 24.64 -71.92
CA THR A 3 -24.27 24.64 -70.78
C THR A 3 -22.93 25.20 -71.24
N GLN A 4 -22.63 26.45 -70.87
CA GLN A 4 -21.26 26.97 -70.91
C GLN A 4 -20.49 26.40 -69.72
N ALA A 5 -19.38 25.72 -70.00
CA ALA A 5 -18.42 25.31 -68.98
C ALA A 5 -17.66 26.54 -68.49
N ASN A 6 -17.91 26.93 -67.24
CA ASN A 6 -17.20 28.01 -66.58
C ASN A 6 -15.88 27.45 -66.03
N GLN A 7 -14.74 27.71 -66.70
CA GLN A 7 -13.43 27.43 -66.14
C GLN A 7 -13.02 28.58 -65.20
N VAL A 8 -13.05 28.30 -63.90
CA VAL A 8 -12.53 29.22 -62.88
C VAL A 8 -11.03 28.97 -62.73
N ALA A 9 -10.22 29.89 -63.25
CA ALA A 9 -8.79 29.90 -63.01
C ALA A 9 -8.51 30.20 -61.53
N THR A 10 -8.01 29.22 -60.78
CA THR A 10 -7.52 29.39 -59.42
C THR A 10 -6.24 30.25 -59.42
N ARG A 11 -6.33 31.48 -58.90
CA ARG A 11 -5.16 32.34 -58.65
C ARG A 11 -4.26 31.70 -57.59
N PRO A 12 -2.93 31.72 -57.74
CA PRO A 12 -2.04 31.25 -56.68
C PRO A 12 -2.15 32.18 -55.47
N ALA A 13 -2.49 31.62 -54.31
CA ALA A 13 -2.58 32.37 -53.07
C ALA A 13 -1.19 32.93 -52.72
N LYS A 14 -1.04 34.26 -52.72
CA LYS A 14 0.17 34.93 -52.21
C LYS A 14 0.28 34.60 -50.72
N THR A 15 1.35 33.92 -50.33
CA THR A 15 1.67 33.64 -48.93
C THR A 15 1.76 34.95 -48.17
N SER A 16 0.79 35.19 -47.28
CA SER A 16 0.75 36.39 -46.47
C SER A 16 1.93 36.39 -45.50
N ARG A 17 2.45 37.57 -45.12
CA ARG A 17 3.48 37.68 -44.07
C ARG A 17 3.05 36.97 -42.78
N ALA A 18 1.75 36.95 -42.48
CA ALA A 18 1.20 36.21 -41.35
C ALA A 18 1.42 34.70 -41.46
N THR A 19 1.27 34.12 -42.65
CA THR A 19 1.57 32.69 -42.89
C THR A 19 3.06 32.38 -42.66
N LEU A 20 3.96 33.27 -43.08
CA LEU A 20 5.39 33.14 -42.85
C LEU A 20 5.75 33.21 -41.36
N TRP A 21 5.18 34.17 -40.62
CA TRP A 21 5.37 34.29 -39.18
C TRP A 21 4.82 33.10 -38.39
N SER A 22 3.68 32.54 -38.79
CA SER A 22 3.13 31.34 -38.16
C SER A 22 4.03 30.11 -38.35
N VAL A 23 4.65 29.95 -39.52
CA VAL A 23 5.60 28.85 -39.77
C VAL A 23 6.86 29.02 -38.92
N ILE A 24 7.40 30.24 -38.82
CA ILE A 24 8.57 30.53 -37.98
C ILE A 24 8.25 30.24 -36.51
N ALA A 25 7.10 30.69 -36.02
CA ALA A 25 6.66 30.41 -34.65
C ALA A 25 6.53 28.90 -34.38
N ALA A 26 5.94 28.14 -35.31
CA ALA A 26 5.84 26.69 -35.18
C ALA A 26 7.21 25.99 -35.12
N VAL A 27 8.17 26.42 -35.95
CA VAL A 27 9.54 25.88 -35.93
C VAL A 27 10.26 26.21 -34.62
N VAL A 28 10.11 27.42 -34.11
CA VAL A 28 10.68 27.83 -32.82
C VAL A 28 10.08 27.00 -31.67
N VAL A 29 8.76 26.78 -31.67
CA VAL A 29 8.09 25.96 -30.66
C VAL A 29 8.58 24.51 -30.71
N ILE A 30 8.68 23.91 -31.90
CA ILE A 30 9.20 22.55 -32.06
C ILE A 30 10.67 22.46 -31.60
N GLY A 31 11.48 23.47 -31.92
CA GLY A 31 12.87 23.57 -31.46
C GLY A 31 12.97 23.68 -29.93
N ALA A 32 12.10 24.46 -29.29
CA ALA A 32 12.03 24.60 -27.85
C ALA A 32 11.60 23.29 -27.17
N ILE A 33 10.60 22.58 -27.72
CA ILE A 33 10.18 21.26 -27.22
C ILE A 33 11.34 20.26 -27.35
N GLY A 34 12.07 20.27 -28.46
CA GLY A 34 13.24 19.43 -28.67
C GLY A 34 14.40 19.74 -27.70
N PHE A 35 14.58 21.01 -27.35
CA PHE A 35 15.59 21.45 -26.39
C PHE A 35 15.24 21.10 -24.94
N ASP A 36 13.95 21.14 -24.59
CA ASP A 36 13.44 20.80 -23.25
C ASP A 36 13.25 19.28 -23.04
N THR A 37 13.21 18.49 -24.11
CA THR A 37 13.06 17.03 -24.02
C THR A 37 14.41 16.35 -23.79
N LYS A 38 14.64 15.93 -22.55
CA LYS A 38 15.77 15.07 -22.20
C LYS A 38 15.49 13.61 -22.56
N VAL A 39 16.17 13.09 -23.59
CA VAL A 39 16.12 11.66 -23.95
C VAL A 39 17.02 10.85 -23.02
N VAL A 40 16.42 9.96 -22.23
CA VAL A 40 17.17 8.99 -21.42
C VAL A 40 17.21 7.65 -22.15
N LYS A 41 18.41 7.14 -22.43
CA LYS A 41 18.61 5.81 -23.01
C LYS A 41 18.49 4.75 -21.92
N ILE A 42 17.71 3.71 -22.18
CA ILE A 42 17.63 2.48 -21.36
C ILE A 42 19.06 1.91 -21.26
N GLY A 43 19.56 1.78 -20.03
CA GLY A 43 20.91 1.31 -19.67
C GLY A 43 22.01 2.38 -19.47
N SER A 44 21.69 3.68 -19.49
CA SER A 44 22.70 4.77 -19.30
C SER A 44 22.93 5.15 -17.83
N ASP A 45 23.99 5.87 -17.47
CA ASP A 45 24.20 6.36 -16.07
C ASP A 45 23.07 7.29 -15.56
N ALA A 46 22.28 7.87 -16.47
CA ALA A 46 21.05 8.58 -16.14
C ALA A 46 19.87 7.64 -15.84
N ASP A 47 19.91 6.41 -16.38
CA ASP A 47 19.01 5.28 -16.10
C ASP A 47 19.43 4.56 -14.79
N VAL A 48 20.74 4.45 -14.51
CA VAL A 48 21.28 3.83 -13.28
C VAL A 48 20.96 4.66 -12.02
N ARG A 49 20.83 5.99 -12.15
CA ARG A 49 20.29 6.86 -11.08
C ARG A 49 18.78 6.66 -10.84
N GLN A 50 18.08 5.98 -11.76
CA GLN A 50 16.77 5.42 -11.52
C GLN A 50 16.93 3.94 -11.13
N GLN A 51 17.47 3.65 -9.94
CA GLN A 51 17.25 2.32 -9.35
C GLN A 51 15.74 2.07 -9.34
N VAL A 52 15.28 1.13 -10.17
CA VAL A 52 13.89 0.70 -10.22
C VAL A 52 13.60 0.10 -8.85
N PHE A 53 12.59 0.63 -8.15
CA PHE A 53 12.18 0.09 -6.87
C PHE A 53 11.87 -1.41 -7.02
N SER A 54 12.57 -2.25 -6.26
CA SER A 54 12.31 -3.69 -6.20
C SER A 54 11.48 -4.00 -4.97
N PRO A 55 10.17 -4.30 -5.11
CA PRO A 55 9.32 -4.61 -3.97
C PRO A 55 9.81 -5.84 -3.23
N GLU A 56 10.29 -6.86 -3.94
CA GLU A 56 10.78 -8.09 -3.31
C GLU A 56 12.00 -7.84 -2.42
N ALA A 57 13.02 -7.13 -2.94
CA ALA A 57 14.20 -6.82 -2.16
C ALA A 57 13.86 -5.90 -0.96
N TYR A 58 12.94 -4.95 -1.16
CA TYR A 58 12.47 -4.07 -0.09
C TYR A 58 11.76 -4.85 1.01
N GLY A 59 10.84 -5.75 0.67
CA GLY A 59 10.11 -6.60 1.62
C GLY A 59 11.07 -7.42 2.48
N ALA A 60 12.00 -8.14 1.85
CA ALA A 60 13.00 -8.95 2.56
C ALA A 60 13.90 -8.11 3.50
N ALA A 61 14.25 -6.88 3.11
CA ALA A 61 15.11 -6.01 3.91
C ALA A 61 14.38 -5.31 5.08
N GLU A 62 13.13 -4.88 4.86
CA GLU A 62 12.40 -4.07 5.83
C GLU A 62 11.48 -4.88 6.74
N PHE A 63 10.95 -6.02 6.28
CA PHE A 63 10.04 -6.83 7.08
C PHE A 63 10.63 -7.26 8.44
N PRO A 64 11.90 -7.71 8.55
CA PRO A 64 12.49 -8.02 9.86
C PRO A 64 12.48 -6.84 10.83
N LYS A 65 12.77 -5.62 10.34
CA LYS A 65 12.77 -4.40 11.16
C LYS A 65 11.35 -4.03 11.63
N VAL A 66 10.38 -4.13 10.71
CA VAL A 66 8.96 -3.91 11.01
C VAL A 66 8.46 -4.92 12.03
N LYS A 67 8.79 -6.21 11.84
CA LYS A 67 8.46 -7.29 12.77
C LYS A 67 8.99 -7.01 14.17
N THR A 68 10.28 -6.74 14.31
CA THR A 68 10.90 -6.43 15.62
C THR A 68 10.24 -5.22 16.29
N SER A 69 10.01 -4.13 15.55
CA SER A 69 9.34 -2.95 16.08
C SER A 69 7.91 -3.24 16.57
N ILE A 70 7.19 -4.14 15.90
CA ILE A 70 5.84 -4.55 16.31
C ILE A 70 5.93 -5.44 17.55
N GLU A 71 6.82 -6.42 17.60
CA GLU A 71 7.01 -7.32 18.74
C GLU A 71 7.36 -6.56 20.03
N GLU A 72 8.24 -5.57 19.95
CA GLU A 72 8.66 -4.73 21.09
C GLU A 72 7.54 -3.86 21.65
N ARG A 73 6.59 -3.43 20.81
CA ARG A 73 5.50 -2.51 21.19
C ARG A 73 4.15 -3.20 21.37
N ALA A 74 4.05 -4.50 21.05
CA ALA A 74 2.79 -5.23 21.08
C ALA A 74 2.24 -5.30 22.51
N VAL A 75 1.06 -4.68 22.68
CA VAL A 75 0.31 -4.69 23.95
C VAL A 75 -0.73 -5.81 23.92
N ASP A 76 -1.14 -6.28 25.09
CA ASP A 76 -2.20 -7.27 25.19
C ASP A 76 -3.51 -6.77 24.53
N ALA A 77 -4.13 -7.61 23.70
CA ALA A 77 -5.32 -7.23 22.95
C ALA A 77 -6.52 -6.88 23.86
N VAL A 78 -6.66 -7.53 25.02
CA VAL A 78 -7.74 -7.25 25.97
C VAL A 78 -7.52 -5.87 26.60
N GLU A 79 -6.29 -5.55 27.00
CA GLU A 79 -5.95 -4.22 27.52
C GLU A 79 -6.29 -3.11 26.50
N VAL A 80 -5.86 -3.28 25.25
CA VAL A 80 -6.14 -2.34 24.16
C VAL A 80 -7.64 -2.23 23.91
N ALA A 81 -8.38 -3.34 23.98
CA ALA A 81 -9.83 -3.34 23.76
C ALA A 81 -10.56 -2.58 24.87
N THR A 82 -10.21 -2.81 26.14
CA THR A 82 -10.76 -2.06 27.28
C THR A 82 -10.47 -0.57 27.15
N ALA A 83 -9.24 -0.19 26.74
CA ALA A 83 -8.90 1.20 26.51
C ALA A 83 -9.71 1.83 25.37
N ILE A 84 -9.95 1.10 24.27
CA ILE A 84 -10.76 1.56 23.14
C ILE A 84 -12.23 1.74 23.54
N VAL A 85 -12.78 0.85 24.37
CA VAL A 85 -14.15 0.99 24.92
C VAL A 85 -14.27 2.25 25.77
N ALA A 86 -13.25 2.52 26.61
CA ALA A 86 -13.24 3.68 27.49
C ALA A 86 -13.09 5.00 26.71
N ASP A 87 -12.09 5.09 25.83
CA ASP A 87 -11.85 6.25 24.96
C ASP A 87 -11.01 5.82 23.75
N LYS A 88 -11.69 5.72 22.59
CA LYS A 88 -11.07 5.34 21.32
C LYS A 88 -9.91 6.27 20.94
N ASP A 89 -10.05 7.57 21.12
CA ASP A 89 -9.07 8.55 20.65
C ASP A 89 -7.84 8.55 21.57
N ALA A 90 -8.05 8.45 22.88
CA ALA A 90 -6.96 8.29 23.84
C ALA A 90 -6.21 6.97 23.65
N ALA A 91 -6.91 5.86 23.43
CA ALA A 91 -6.30 4.57 23.15
C ALA A 91 -5.48 4.60 21.84
N GLY A 92 -6.04 5.22 20.79
CA GLY A 92 -5.36 5.41 19.52
C GLY A 92 -4.05 6.20 19.66
N LYS A 93 -4.04 7.27 20.47
CA LYS A 93 -2.83 8.07 20.75
C LYS A 93 -1.81 7.35 21.63
N LYS A 94 -2.29 6.54 22.59
CA LYS A 94 -1.42 5.84 23.55
C LYS A 94 -0.72 4.63 22.92
N TYR A 95 -1.46 3.83 22.17
CA TYR A 95 -0.99 2.52 21.69
C TYR A 95 -0.66 2.49 20.20
N GLY A 96 -1.14 3.47 19.44
CA GLY A 96 -1.06 3.42 17.99
C GLY A 96 -0.06 4.38 17.38
N VAL A 97 0.25 4.12 16.11
CA VAL A 97 1.07 4.99 15.27
C VAL A 97 0.21 5.64 14.19
N GLY A 98 0.40 6.95 14.00
CA GLY A 98 -0.35 7.76 13.06
C GLY A 98 -1.53 8.49 13.68
N ASN A 99 -1.91 9.62 13.08
CA ASN A 99 -2.97 10.49 13.61
C ASN A 99 -4.38 10.09 13.15
N VAL A 100 -4.50 9.52 11.95
CA VAL A 100 -5.78 9.14 11.34
C VAL A 100 -5.84 7.62 11.27
N ASN A 101 -6.82 7.03 11.95
CA ASN A 101 -6.96 5.57 12.08
C ASN A 101 -5.63 4.91 12.47
N PRO A 102 -5.16 5.15 13.70
CA PRO A 102 -3.84 4.68 14.14
C PRO A 102 -3.69 3.17 13.97
N VAL A 103 -2.48 2.74 13.64
CA VAL A 103 -2.11 1.32 13.58
C VAL A 103 -1.57 0.88 14.92
N ILE A 104 -2.23 -0.11 15.53
CA ILE A 104 -1.93 -0.55 16.90
C ILE A 104 -1.33 -1.96 16.86
N PRO A 105 -0.09 -2.15 17.37
CA PRO A 105 0.51 -3.46 17.57
C PRO A 105 -0.12 -4.14 18.80
N ILE A 106 -0.56 -5.37 18.61
CA ILE A 106 -1.17 -6.19 19.66
C ILE A 106 -0.62 -7.61 19.68
N LYS A 107 -0.74 -8.26 20.83
CA LYS A 107 -0.52 -9.69 21.01
C LYS A 107 -1.69 -10.32 21.75
N PHE A 108 -2.00 -11.56 21.43
CA PHE A 108 -3.03 -12.34 22.10
C PHE A 108 -2.82 -13.83 21.88
N THR A 109 -3.43 -14.64 22.76
CA THR A 109 -3.65 -16.07 22.55
C THR A 109 -5.15 -16.31 22.52
N GLY A 110 -5.61 -17.16 21.61
CA GLY A 110 -7.03 -17.49 21.52
C GLY A 110 -7.31 -18.72 20.68
N THR A 111 -8.56 -19.15 20.65
CA THR A 111 -9.02 -20.31 19.87
C THR A 111 -9.68 -19.86 18.58
N VAL A 112 -9.32 -20.49 17.47
CA VAL A 112 -9.94 -20.19 16.18
C VAL A 112 -11.34 -20.78 16.13
N GLU A 113 -12.35 -19.93 15.93
CA GLU A 113 -13.76 -20.36 15.90
C GLU A 113 -14.30 -20.52 14.47
N GLU A 114 -13.87 -19.65 13.56
CA GLU A 114 -14.40 -19.63 12.20
C GLU A 114 -13.29 -19.34 11.17
N ARG A 115 -13.34 -20.06 10.04
CA ARG A 115 -12.50 -19.81 8.87
C ARG A 115 -13.33 -19.18 7.76
N LYS A 116 -12.84 -18.07 7.20
CA LYS A 116 -13.27 -17.49 5.91
C LYS A 116 -12.09 -17.46 4.97
N SER A 117 -12.28 -17.40 3.65
CA SER A 117 -11.17 -17.42 2.67
C SER A 117 -10.01 -16.47 2.99
N ASN A 118 -10.31 -15.26 3.48
CA ASN A 118 -9.31 -14.21 3.70
C ASN A 118 -8.80 -14.11 5.15
N TYR A 119 -9.48 -14.71 6.13
CA TYR A 119 -9.13 -14.55 7.55
C TYR A 119 -9.68 -15.68 8.42
N ASN A 120 -9.12 -15.81 9.62
CA ASN A 120 -9.64 -16.64 10.71
C ASN A 120 -10.19 -15.74 11.83
N VAL A 121 -11.35 -16.09 12.38
CA VAL A 121 -11.91 -15.44 13.58
C VAL A 121 -11.31 -16.12 14.81
N VAL A 122 -10.72 -15.33 15.70
CA VAL A 122 -10.08 -15.83 16.92
C VAL A 122 -10.84 -15.32 18.13
N LYS A 123 -11.28 -16.23 18.98
CA LYS A 123 -11.83 -15.93 20.29
C LYS A 123 -10.71 -15.84 21.31
N VAL A 124 -10.63 -14.70 21.97
CA VAL A 124 -9.67 -14.41 23.04
C VAL A 124 -10.43 -14.29 24.34
N ASP A 125 -9.98 -14.98 25.37
CA ASP A 125 -10.60 -14.92 26.69
C ASP A 125 -10.47 -13.51 27.29
N GLY A 126 -11.56 -13.01 27.86
CA GLY A 126 -11.62 -11.64 28.42
C GLY A 126 -11.79 -10.54 27.38
N PHE A 127 -11.86 -10.85 26.08
CA PHE A 127 -12.12 -9.84 25.05
C PHE A 127 -13.56 -9.30 25.18
N PRO A 128 -13.78 -7.96 25.10
CA PRO A 128 -15.10 -7.37 25.30
C PRO A 128 -16.18 -7.93 24.37
N GLU A 129 -17.38 -8.15 24.92
CA GLU A 129 -18.51 -8.66 24.14
C GLU A 129 -18.87 -7.74 22.97
N GLY A 130 -19.22 -8.35 21.83
CA GLY A 130 -19.55 -7.63 20.60
C GLY A 130 -18.34 -7.07 19.85
N MET A 131 -17.12 -7.34 20.31
CA MET A 131 -15.89 -7.11 19.53
C MET A 131 -15.37 -8.43 18.93
N VAL A 132 -14.80 -8.35 17.74
CA VAL A 132 -14.30 -9.50 16.99
C VAL A 132 -12.88 -9.27 16.50
N ILE A 133 -12.00 -10.25 16.73
CA ILE A 133 -10.67 -10.31 16.15
C ILE A 133 -10.68 -11.24 14.93
N ARG A 134 -10.26 -10.70 13.79
CA ARG A 134 -10.02 -11.46 12.55
C ARG A 134 -8.55 -11.38 12.20
N VAL A 135 -7.89 -12.51 12.05
CA VAL A 135 -6.48 -12.58 11.65
C VAL A 135 -6.40 -12.86 10.16
N GLN A 136 -5.70 -12.00 9.41
CA GLN A 136 -5.46 -12.17 7.98
C GLN A 136 -4.56 -13.39 7.76
N THR A 137 -5.15 -14.47 7.28
CA THR A 137 -4.48 -15.73 6.94
C THR A 137 -4.84 -16.17 5.51
N GLY A 138 -5.35 -15.25 4.71
CA GLY A 138 -5.79 -15.49 3.34
C GLY A 138 -4.65 -15.56 2.32
N PRO A 139 -4.95 -16.02 1.10
CA PRO A 139 -3.99 -15.99 -0.02
C PRO A 139 -3.59 -14.56 -0.41
N ALA A 140 -4.38 -13.55 -0.04
CA ALA A 140 -4.03 -12.14 -0.16
C ALA A 140 -4.20 -11.45 1.21
N VAL A 141 -3.22 -10.63 1.57
CA VAL A 141 -3.25 -9.78 2.77
C VAL A 141 -3.52 -8.36 2.31
N ASN A 142 -4.58 -7.76 2.85
CA ASN A 142 -5.04 -6.45 2.44
C ASN A 142 -4.49 -5.36 3.35
N GLY A 143 -4.37 -4.16 2.77
CA GLY A 143 -4.01 -2.95 3.49
C GLY A 143 -2.50 -2.70 3.54
N THR A 144 -2.15 -1.63 4.23
CA THR A 144 -0.77 -1.12 4.38
C THR A 144 -0.33 -1.12 5.83
N ASP A 145 -0.98 -1.92 6.67
CA ASP A 145 -0.84 -1.83 8.12
C ASP A 145 0.59 -2.09 8.57
N LEU A 146 1.29 -3.06 7.97
CA LEU A 146 2.71 -3.32 8.27
C LEU A 146 3.62 -2.14 7.90
N ARG A 147 3.36 -1.47 6.77
CA ARG A 147 4.11 -0.28 6.35
C ARG A 147 3.90 0.87 7.34
N ASP A 148 2.65 1.05 7.76
CA ASP A 148 2.23 2.17 8.59
C ASP A 148 2.52 1.91 10.10
N ALA A 149 2.81 0.67 10.48
CA ALA A 149 2.92 0.22 11.88
C ALA A 149 4.05 0.88 12.66
N THR A 150 5.17 1.22 12.00
CA THR A 150 6.36 1.78 12.65
C THR A 150 6.37 3.30 12.62
N GLY A 151 5.68 3.92 11.67
CA GLY A 151 5.77 5.36 11.40
C GLY A 151 7.11 5.79 10.80
N THR A 152 8.00 4.85 10.49
CA THR A 152 9.33 5.13 9.91
C THR A 152 9.36 5.02 8.39
N ILE A 153 8.36 4.35 7.81
CA ILE A 153 8.22 4.18 6.36
C ILE A 153 7.29 5.28 5.85
N GLU A 154 7.88 6.32 5.29
CA GLU A 154 7.17 7.54 4.90
C GLU A 154 7.21 7.74 3.39
N PHE A 155 6.18 8.40 2.85
CA PHE A 155 6.07 8.67 1.41
C PHE A 155 7.32 9.37 0.83
N GLY A 156 7.98 10.24 1.60
CA GLY A 156 9.19 10.96 1.16
C GLY A 156 10.39 10.07 0.84
N GLN A 157 10.36 8.79 1.23
CA GLN A 157 11.39 7.80 0.89
C GLN A 157 11.19 7.17 -0.50
N PHE A 158 10.09 7.48 -1.19
CA PHE A 158 9.68 6.86 -2.46
C PHE A 158 9.50 7.90 -3.55
N LYS A 159 9.69 7.52 -4.81
CA LYS A 159 9.60 8.47 -5.93
C LYS A 159 8.16 8.85 -6.27
N ASN A 160 7.21 7.96 -5.99
CA ASN A 160 5.83 8.13 -6.36
C ASN A 160 4.90 7.24 -5.52
N GLN A 161 3.59 7.45 -5.71
CA GLN A 161 2.55 6.74 -5.00
C GLN A 161 2.57 5.22 -5.27
N ILE A 162 2.96 4.80 -6.48
CA ILE A 162 3.00 3.39 -6.87
C ILE A 162 4.10 2.67 -6.07
N GLU A 163 5.30 3.23 -6.00
CA GLU A 163 6.40 2.67 -5.19
C GLU A 163 6.00 2.57 -3.70
N PHE A 164 5.37 3.62 -3.16
CA PHE A 164 4.92 3.61 -1.76
C PHE A 164 3.83 2.57 -1.46
N GLN A 165 2.94 2.28 -2.41
CA GLN A 165 1.96 1.19 -2.27
C GLN A 165 2.61 -0.19 -2.47
N ASN A 166 3.57 -0.29 -3.39
CA ASN A 166 4.33 -1.51 -3.61
C ASN A 166 5.17 -1.88 -2.38
N ALA A 167 5.67 -0.91 -1.62
CA ALA A 167 6.33 -1.14 -0.34
C ALA A 167 5.40 -1.82 0.69
N GLY A 168 4.13 -1.39 0.77
CA GLY A 168 3.14 -2.05 1.63
C GLY A 168 2.84 -3.48 1.17
N SER A 169 2.65 -3.66 -0.13
CA SER A 169 2.42 -4.99 -0.71
C SER A 169 3.62 -5.93 -0.52
N ALA A 170 4.84 -5.39 -0.63
CA ALA A 170 6.08 -6.11 -0.39
C ALA A 170 6.17 -6.65 1.04
N LEU A 171 5.89 -5.81 2.04
CA LEU A 171 5.87 -6.22 3.44
C LEU A 171 4.80 -7.31 3.70
N ASN A 172 3.61 -7.16 3.12
CA ASN A 172 2.56 -8.18 3.23
C ASN A 172 2.98 -9.51 2.59
N ASN A 173 3.62 -9.47 1.42
CA ASN A 173 4.10 -10.67 0.74
C ASN A 173 5.23 -11.35 1.52
N GLU A 174 6.17 -10.58 2.06
CA GLU A 174 7.25 -11.11 2.87
C GLU A 174 6.74 -11.71 4.18
N MET A 175 5.79 -11.04 4.83
CA MET A 175 5.08 -11.58 5.99
C MET A 175 4.44 -12.93 5.68
N LYS A 176 3.74 -13.06 4.55
CA LYS A 176 3.10 -14.34 4.18
C LYS A 176 4.13 -15.47 4.06
N LYS A 177 5.27 -15.21 3.39
CA LYS A 177 6.35 -16.18 3.24
C LYS A 177 6.89 -16.60 4.61
N GLN A 178 7.22 -15.64 5.47
CA GLN A 178 7.88 -15.94 6.75
C GLN A 178 6.95 -16.44 7.85
N VAL A 179 5.67 -16.06 7.83
CA VAL A 179 4.72 -16.29 8.94
C VAL A 179 3.67 -17.34 8.61
N LEU A 180 3.21 -17.42 7.36
CA LEU A 180 2.07 -18.28 6.99
C LEU A 180 2.44 -19.50 6.16
N GLU A 181 3.60 -19.53 5.48
CA GLU A 181 3.97 -20.63 4.57
C GLU A 181 4.04 -22.01 5.27
N GLY A 182 4.47 -22.04 6.53
CA GLY A 182 4.51 -23.27 7.35
C GLY A 182 3.22 -23.58 8.11
N VAL A 183 2.17 -22.77 7.97
CA VAL A 183 0.94 -22.90 8.75
C VAL A 183 -0.16 -23.49 7.88
N ASP A 184 -0.77 -24.58 8.36
CA ASP A 184 -1.99 -25.12 7.77
C ASP A 184 -3.19 -24.23 8.13
N VAL A 185 -3.29 -23.09 7.42
CA VAL A 185 -4.31 -22.04 7.66
C VAL A 185 -5.74 -22.52 7.42
N ASP A 186 -5.93 -23.62 6.70
CA ASP A 186 -7.23 -24.18 6.37
C ASP A 186 -7.77 -25.09 7.49
N ASN A 187 -6.88 -25.69 8.29
CA ASN A 187 -7.24 -26.55 9.41
C ASN A 187 -6.88 -25.94 10.77
N LEU A 188 -7.22 -24.66 10.97
CA LEU A 188 -7.02 -23.97 12.25
C LEU A 188 -8.22 -24.00 13.19
N ILE A 189 -9.44 -24.26 12.71
CA ILE A 189 -10.65 -24.26 13.53
C ILE A 189 -10.49 -25.19 14.75
N GLY A 190 -10.81 -24.69 15.93
CA GLY A 190 -10.70 -25.39 17.20
C GLY A 190 -9.29 -25.40 17.80
N LYS A 191 -8.25 -24.99 17.07
CA LYS A 191 -6.88 -24.89 17.58
C LYS A 191 -6.66 -23.58 18.32
N THR A 192 -5.76 -23.63 19.30
CA THR A 192 -5.28 -22.43 19.99
C THR A 192 -4.11 -21.83 19.21
N VAL A 193 -4.16 -20.53 18.98
CA VAL A 193 -3.11 -19.77 18.30
C VAL A 193 -2.58 -18.65 19.20
N SER A 194 -1.27 -18.41 19.15
CA SER A 194 -0.62 -17.21 19.68
C SER A 194 -0.29 -16.29 18.50
N VAL A 195 -0.73 -15.04 18.56
CA VAL A 195 -0.56 -14.08 17.47
C VAL A 195 0.03 -12.80 18.00
N THR A 196 1.02 -12.27 17.28
CA THR A 196 1.47 -10.88 17.39
C THR A 196 1.32 -10.23 16.02
N GLY A 197 0.75 -9.04 15.99
CA GLY A 197 0.42 -8.38 14.73
C GLY A 197 -0.06 -6.96 14.95
N VAL A 198 -0.59 -6.37 13.90
CA VAL A 198 -1.11 -5.01 13.91
C VAL A 198 -2.52 -4.96 13.34
N PHE A 199 -3.33 -4.03 13.81
CA PHE A 199 -4.58 -3.67 13.15
C PHE A 199 -4.71 -2.16 13.05
N LYS A 200 -5.42 -1.69 12.02
CA LYS A 200 -5.78 -0.29 11.87
C LYS A 200 -7.08 0.00 12.61
N LEU A 201 -7.09 1.01 13.49
CA LEU A 201 -8.25 1.39 14.31
C LEU A 201 -9.32 2.15 13.48
N VAL A 202 -9.90 1.48 12.48
CA VAL A 202 -11.02 1.99 11.68
C VAL A 202 -12.34 1.67 12.38
N ASN A 203 -12.59 0.39 12.63
CA ASN A 203 -13.78 -0.10 13.32
C ASN A 203 -13.39 -0.65 14.71
N PRO A 204 -13.79 0.01 15.82
CA PRO A 204 -13.41 -0.42 17.16
C PRO A 204 -14.01 -1.78 17.56
N LYS A 205 -15.06 -2.25 16.88
CA LYS A 205 -15.70 -3.54 17.16
C LYS A 205 -15.22 -4.68 16.28
N ASN A 206 -14.47 -4.38 15.22
CA ASN A 206 -14.08 -5.40 14.25
C ASN A 206 -12.66 -5.17 13.77
N TRP A 207 -11.73 -5.91 14.38
CA TRP A 207 -10.30 -5.76 14.16
C TRP A 207 -9.86 -6.74 13.08
N LEU A 208 -9.18 -6.21 12.07
CA LEU A 208 -8.51 -7.01 11.05
C LEU A 208 -7.00 -6.96 11.34
N VAL A 209 -6.49 -8.02 11.93
CA VAL A 209 -5.11 -8.16 12.38
C VAL A 209 -4.26 -8.72 11.26
N THR A 210 -3.19 -8.03 10.93
CA THR A 210 -2.12 -8.52 10.04
C THR A 210 -1.01 -9.10 10.92
N PRO A 211 -0.81 -10.43 10.95
CA PRO A 211 0.14 -11.06 11.86
C PRO A 211 1.58 -10.82 11.41
N VAL A 212 2.51 -10.69 12.35
CA VAL A 212 3.97 -10.79 12.13
C VAL A 212 4.58 -12.00 12.83
N VAL A 213 3.82 -12.60 13.74
CA VAL A 213 4.07 -13.92 14.34
C VAL A 213 2.72 -14.63 14.46
N LEU A 214 2.70 -15.90 14.10
CA LEU A 214 1.57 -16.78 14.32
C LEU A 214 2.08 -18.18 14.67
N GLU A 215 1.73 -18.64 15.87
CA GLU A 215 2.10 -19.95 16.38
C GLU A 215 0.84 -20.75 16.68
N VAL A 216 0.79 -21.99 16.22
CA VAL A 216 -0.28 -22.93 16.54
C VAL A 216 0.18 -23.80 17.71
N LYS A 217 -0.60 -23.84 18.80
CA LYS A 217 -0.31 -24.62 20.00
C LYS A 217 -0.90 -26.03 19.94
#